data_AF-A0AAU6NGI0-F1
#
_entry.id   AF-A0AAU6NGI0-F1
#
_cell.length_a   1.000
_cell.length_b   1.000
_cell.length_c   1.000
_cell.angle_alpha   90.00
_cell.angle_beta   90.00
_cell.angle_gamma   90.00
#
_symmetry.space_group_name_H-M   'P 1'
#
loop_
_entity.id
_entity.type
_entity.pdbx_description
1 polymer ?
#
loop_
_entity_poly.entity_id
_entity_poly.type
_entity_poly.pdbx_seq_one_letter_code
_entity_poly.pdbx_strand_id
1 'polypeptide(L)'
;MKNKALTLVLKNDWITSSSRQTYNGKYVVGHFHLTDKFIVEYMNLIHGVEIPDSWISSCFTNISDTDTRKVMYMEGCDLLSKHIINEIRNAVKSPTDNVKTYRNGKHIVKIEVMEKQNDSRL
;
A
#
# COMPACT_ATOMS: atom_id res chain seq x y z
N MET A 1 0.25 11.33 17.77
CA MET A 1 -0.72 10.25 17.42
C MET A 1 -0.51 9.10 18.39
N LYS A 2 -1.57 8.54 19.01
CA LYS A 2 -1.44 7.31 19.81
C LYS A 2 -0.92 6.20 18.89
N ASN A 3 0.24 5.61 19.20
CA ASN A 3 0.75 4.41 18.53
C ASN A 3 -0.25 3.27 18.81
N LYS A 4 -1.27 3.12 17.97
CA LYS A 4 -2.03 1.88 17.96
C LYS A 4 -1.11 0.79 17.43
N ALA A 5 -1.13 -0.36 18.08
CA ALA A 5 -0.38 -1.52 17.64
C ALA A 5 -0.67 -1.84 16.17
N LEU A 6 0.37 -2.15 15.40
CA LEU A 6 0.22 -2.66 14.04
C LEU A 6 -0.59 -3.96 14.10
N THR A 7 -1.65 -4.03 13.30
CA THR A 7 -2.50 -5.22 13.21
C THR A 7 -2.32 -5.82 11.82
N LEU A 8 -2.13 -7.14 11.74
CA LEU A 8 -2.11 -7.86 10.45
C LEU A 8 -3.49 -7.74 9.78
N VAL A 9 -3.52 -7.51 8.47
CA VAL A 9 -4.75 -7.54 7.68
C VAL A 9 -5.04 -8.97 7.28
N LEU A 10 -6.22 -9.46 7.64
CA LEU A 10 -6.70 -10.80 7.25
C LEU A 10 -7.60 -10.71 6.02
N LYS A 11 -7.74 -11.85 5.34
CA LYS A 11 -8.67 -12.00 4.22
C LYS A 11 -10.08 -11.55 4.65
N ASN A 12 -10.72 -10.74 3.81
CA ASN A 12 -12.07 -10.21 4.05
C ASN A 12 -12.24 -9.21 5.20
N ASP A 13 -11.16 -8.78 5.88
CA ASP A 13 -11.27 -7.73 6.91
C ASP A 13 -11.92 -6.46 6.37
N TRP A 14 -11.64 -6.15 5.10
CA TRP A 14 -12.15 -4.98 4.39
C TRP A 14 -13.69 -4.89 4.36
N ILE A 15 -14.42 -6.01 4.50
CA ILE A 15 -15.88 -6.13 4.37
C ILE A 15 -16.62 -5.43 5.53
N THR A 16 -15.96 -5.14 6.64
CA THR A 16 -16.60 -4.65 7.90
C THR A 16 -17.18 -3.22 7.87
N SER A 17 -17.33 -2.58 6.71
CA SER A 17 -18.13 -1.36 6.57
C SER A 17 -19.61 -1.67 6.34
N SER A 18 -20.49 -1.13 7.18
CA SER A 18 -21.94 -1.04 6.89
C SER A 18 -22.18 -0.60 5.45
N SER A 19 -23.23 -1.10 4.79
CA SER A 19 -23.60 -0.80 3.39
C SER A 19 -23.71 0.70 3.02
N ARG A 20 -23.70 1.60 4.01
CA ARG A 20 -23.67 3.06 3.85
C ARG A 20 -22.27 3.67 3.70
N GLN A 21 -21.22 2.85 3.68
CA GLN A 21 -19.81 3.28 3.61
C GLN A 21 -19.07 2.64 2.43
N THR A 22 -19.72 2.55 1.26
CA THR A 22 -19.04 2.31 -0.02
C THR A 22 -18.20 3.54 -0.38
N TYR A 23 -17.05 3.69 0.28
CA TYR A 23 -16.11 4.76 0.02
C TYR A 23 -15.43 4.52 -1.35
N ASN A 24 -15.85 5.29 -2.35
CA ASN A 24 -15.32 5.29 -3.71
C ASN A 24 -14.05 6.17 -3.84
N GLY A 25 -13.04 5.94 -3.01
CA GLY A 25 -11.78 6.70 -3.06
C GLY A 25 -10.68 5.99 -3.86
N LYS A 26 -9.78 6.76 -4.50
CA LYS A 26 -8.63 6.21 -5.24
C LYS A 26 -7.78 5.27 -4.37
N TYR A 27 -7.59 5.60 -3.09
CA TYR A 27 -6.76 4.83 -2.15
C TYR A 27 -7.58 4.18 -1.04
N VAL A 28 -8.72 3.58 -1.41
CA VAL A 28 -9.64 2.96 -0.45
C VAL A 28 -9.93 1.50 -0.78
N VAL A 29 -10.00 0.66 0.26
CA VAL A 29 -10.39 -0.76 0.22
C VAL A 29 -11.42 -1.04 1.31
N GLY A 30 -12.70 -0.98 0.97
CA GLY A 30 -13.78 -1.05 1.97
C GLY A 30 -13.67 0.12 2.96
N HIS A 31 -13.40 -0.20 4.23
CA HIS A 31 -13.17 0.80 5.27
C HIS A 31 -11.68 1.16 5.48
N PHE A 32 -10.77 0.56 4.72
CA PHE A 32 -9.34 0.84 4.80
C PHE A 32 -8.91 1.95 3.85
N HIS A 33 -7.91 2.72 4.28
CA HIS A 33 -7.21 3.73 3.48
C HIS A 33 -5.77 3.27 3.24
N LEU A 34 -5.36 3.21 1.97
CA LEU A 34 -3.97 2.97 1.60
C LEU A 34 -3.20 4.27 1.87
N THR A 35 -2.11 4.17 2.62
CA THR A 35 -1.21 5.33 2.82
C THR A 35 -0.22 5.43 1.67
N ASP A 36 0.25 6.65 1.40
CA ASP A 36 1.25 6.88 0.36
C ASP A 36 2.53 6.07 0.64
N LYS A 37 2.95 6.03 1.91
CA LYS A 37 4.04 5.15 2.38
C LYS A 37 3.83 3.70 1.96
N PHE A 38 2.66 3.14 2.24
CA PHE A 38 2.35 1.75 1.87
C PHE A 38 2.39 1.54 0.35
N ILE A 39 1.91 2.51 -0.43
CA ILE A 39 1.95 2.44 -1.90
C ILE A 39 3.41 2.45 -2.39
N VAL A 40 4.25 3.34 -1.85
CA VAL A 40 5.69 3.41 -2.18
C VAL A 40 6.39 2.09 -1.83
N GLU A 41 6.16 1.55 -0.63
CA GLU A 41 6.72 0.25 -0.22
C GLU A 41 6.23 -0.89 -1.11
N TYR A 42 4.95 -0.90 -1.49
CA TYR A 42 4.38 -1.92 -2.39
C TYR A 42 5.05 -1.87 -3.76
N MET A 43 5.19 -0.67 -4.35
CA MET A 43 5.83 -0.49 -5.65
C MET A 43 7.29 -0.96 -5.63
N ASN A 44 8.01 -0.67 -4.55
CA ASN A 44 9.38 -1.14 -4.39
C ASN A 44 9.44 -2.68 -4.25
N LEU A 45 8.70 -3.25 -3.29
CA LEU A 45 8.85 -4.66 -2.94
C LEU A 45 8.20 -5.63 -3.93
N ILE A 46 7.10 -5.24 -4.58
CA ILE A 46 6.35 -6.11 -5.50
C ILE A 46 6.72 -5.85 -6.96
N HIS A 47 6.95 -4.59 -7.34
CA HIS A 47 7.26 -4.23 -8.73
C HIS A 47 8.73 -3.86 -8.97
N GLY A 48 9.57 -3.78 -7.92
CA GLY A 48 10.97 -3.37 -8.05
C GLY A 48 11.13 -1.90 -8.45
N VAL A 49 10.09 -1.08 -8.26
CA VAL A 49 10.08 0.34 -8.63
C VAL A 49 10.40 1.17 -7.40
N GLU A 50 11.65 1.60 -7.28
CA GLU A 50 12.09 2.56 -6.28
C GLU A 50 12.19 3.96 -6.90
N ILE A 51 11.57 4.96 -6.26
CA ILE A 51 11.69 6.36 -6.66
C ILE A 51 12.71 7.05 -5.73
N PRO A 52 13.90 7.42 -6.23
CA PRO A 52 14.89 8.14 -5.45
C PRO A 52 14.40 9.54 -5.08
N ASP A 53 14.79 10.02 -3.89
CA ASP A 53 14.45 11.38 -3.44
C ASP A 53 15.00 12.46 -4.38
N SER A 54 16.10 12.18 -5.09
CA SER A 54 16.68 13.08 -6.08
C SER A 54 15.75 13.34 -7.28
N TRP A 55 14.95 12.35 -7.70
CA TRP A 55 14.03 12.48 -8.84
C TRP A 55 12.86 13.40 -8.52
N ILE A 56 12.41 13.38 -7.27
CA ILE A 56 11.31 14.24 -6.82
C ILE A 56 11.79 15.56 -6.26
N SER A 57 13.10 15.77 -6.03
CA SER A 57 13.67 16.92 -5.31
C SER A 57 13.16 18.29 -5.77
N SER A 58 12.96 18.49 -7.07
CA SER A 58 12.43 19.72 -7.68
C SER A 58 10.94 19.67 -8.03
N CYS A 59 10.29 18.52 -7.89
CA CYS A 59 8.86 18.32 -8.18
C CYS A 59 8.01 18.42 -6.91
N PHE A 60 6.82 19.00 -7.00
CA PHE A 60 5.84 19.05 -5.90
C PHE A 60 6.42 19.63 -4.60
N THR A 61 7.28 20.65 -4.70
CA THR A 61 8.02 21.23 -3.56
C THR A 61 7.13 21.90 -2.51
N ASN A 62 5.87 22.16 -2.85
CA ASN A 62 4.83 22.63 -1.95
C ASN A 62 4.30 21.54 -0.99
N ILE A 63 4.70 20.28 -1.18
CA ILE A 63 4.31 19.13 -0.36
C ILE A 63 5.51 18.72 0.50
N SER A 64 5.32 18.64 1.81
CA SER A 64 6.40 18.27 2.73
C SER A 64 6.62 16.77 2.84
N ASP A 65 5.58 15.97 2.64
CA ASP A 65 5.65 14.51 2.77
C ASP A 65 6.30 13.89 1.52
N THR A 66 7.43 13.21 1.73
CA THR A 66 8.22 12.60 0.67
C THR A 66 7.47 11.46 -0.03
N ASP A 67 6.72 10.63 0.71
CA ASP A 67 6.00 9.49 0.14
C ASP A 67 4.84 9.98 -0.73
N THR A 68 4.12 11.03 -0.30
CA THR A 68 3.10 11.70 -1.13
C THR A 68 3.71 12.22 -2.44
N ARG A 69 4.88 12.86 -2.39
CA ARG A 69 5.58 13.32 -3.61
C ARG A 69 5.96 12.16 -4.53
N LYS A 70 6.43 11.04 -3.97
CA LYS A 70 6.74 9.82 -4.75
C LYS A 70 5.49 9.25 -5.42
N VAL A 71 4.37 9.17 -4.70
CA VAL A 71 3.09 8.73 -5.27
C VAL A 71 2.67 9.65 -6.42
N MET A 72 2.69 10.96 -6.24
CA MET A 72 2.34 11.92 -7.30
C MET A 72 3.27 11.83 -8.51
N TYR A 73 4.57 11.61 -8.29
CA TYR A 73 5.53 11.36 -9.37
C TYR A 73 5.19 10.08 -10.13
N MET A 74 4.94 8.97 -9.42
CA MET A 74 4.55 7.70 -10.05
C MET A 74 3.25 7.82 -10.85
N GLU A 75 2.28 8.61 -10.37
CA GLU A 75 1.06 8.90 -11.12
C GLU A 75 1.33 9.71 -12.39
N GLY A 76 2.14 10.78 -12.28
CA GLY A 76 2.48 11.64 -13.42
C GLY A 76 3.30 10.93 -14.49
N CYS A 77 4.06 9.91 -14.11
CA CYS A 77 4.85 9.07 -15.01
C CYS A 77 4.15 7.77 -15.44
N ASP A 78 2.85 7.60 -15.11
CA ASP A 78 2.05 6.38 -15.38
C ASP A 78 2.62 5.07 -14.79
N LEU A 79 3.51 5.17 -13.81
CA LEU A 79 4.03 4.04 -13.04
C LEU A 79 2.98 3.49 -12.06
N LEU A 80 2.05 4.35 -11.60
CA LEU A 80 0.96 4.00 -10.69
C LEU A 80 -0.40 4.05 -11.41
N SER A 81 -0.55 3.22 -12.43
CA SER A 81 -1.75 3.16 -13.26
C SER A 81 -2.97 2.63 -12.50
N LYS A 82 -4.17 2.79 -13.08
CA LYS A 82 -5.42 2.23 -12.53
C LYS A 82 -5.35 0.71 -12.35
N HIS A 83 -4.61 0.01 -13.21
CA HIS A 83 -4.41 -1.43 -13.10
C HIS A 83 -3.63 -1.79 -11.84
N ILE A 84 -2.48 -1.13 -11.63
CA ILE A 84 -1.64 -1.30 -10.44
C ILE A 84 -2.41 -0.98 -9.16
N ILE A 85 -3.19 0.12 -9.15
CA ILE A 85 -4.02 0.44 -7.99
C ILE A 85 -5.05 -0.66 -7.70
N ASN A 86 -5.67 -1.25 -8.72
CA ASN A 86 -6.58 -2.37 -8.52
C ASN A 86 -5.86 -3.62 -7.99
N GLU A 87 -4.64 -3.87 -8.44
CA GLU A 87 -3.78 -4.94 -7.93
C GLU A 87 -3.51 -4.76 -6.43
N ILE A 88 -3.02 -3.57 -6.02
CA ILE A 88 -2.77 -3.24 -4.61
C ILE A 88 -4.04 -3.46 -3.77
N ARG A 89 -5.20 -3.00 -4.27
CA ARG A 89 -6.48 -3.21 -3.56
C ARG A 89 -6.81 -4.70 -3.42
N ASN A 90 -6.56 -5.51 -4.43
CA ASN A 90 -6.81 -6.94 -4.38
C ASN A 90 -5.87 -7.66 -3.40
N ALA A 91 -4.59 -7.26 -3.35
CA ALA A 91 -3.63 -7.76 -2.37
C ALA A 91 -4.07 -7.44 -0.93
N VAL A 92 -4.69 -6.29 -0.68
CA VAL A 92 -5.26 -5.95 0.64
C VAL A 92 -6.55 -6.73 0.92
N LYS A 93 -7.39 -6.99 -0.10
CA LYS A 93 -8.65 -7.75 0.08
C LYS A 93 -8.41 -9.22 0.41
N SER A 94 -7.41 -9.81 -0.25
CA SER A 94 -7.04 -11.21 -0.13
C SER A 94 -5.51 -11.34 -0.15
N PRO A 95 -4.85 -11.04 0.97
CA PRO A 95 -3.40 -11.19 1.09
C PRO A 95 -2.98 -12.62 0.75
N THR A 96 -1.84 -12.76 0.06
CA THR A 96 -1.22 -14.06 -0.20
C THR A 96 -0.35 -14.48 0.98
N ASP A 97 -0.11 -15.78 1.14
CA ASP A 97 0.66 -16.29 2.29
C ASP A 97 2.10 -15.75 2.35
N ASN A 98 2.66 -15.38 1.19
CA ASN A 98 4.00 -14.80 1.07
C ASN A 98 4.05 -13.28 1.23
N VAL A 99 2.92 -12.60 1.44
CA VAL A 99 2.86 -11.15 1.59
C VAL A 99 1.98 -10.78 2.78
N LYS A 100 2.58 -10.16 3.79
CA LYS A 100 1.87 -9.62 4.95
C LYS A 100 1.65 -8.13 4.77
N THR A 101 0.42 -7.68 5.03
CA THR A 101 0.08 -6.26 5.07
C THR A 101 -0.41 -5.89 6.46
N TYR A 102 -0.04 -4.71 6.95
CA TYR A 102 -0.36 -4.27 8.30
C TYR A 102 -1.08 -2.94 8.28
N ARG A 103 -1.96 -2.77 9.27
CA ARG A 103 -2.75 -1.57 9.48
C ARG A 103 -2.54 -0.93 10.84
N ASN A 104 -2.69 0.39 10.88
CA ASN A 104 -2.86 1.17 12.09
C ASN A 104 -4.28 1.78 12.06
N GLY A 105 -5.19 1.17 12.82
CA GLY A 105 -6.62 1.51 12.74
C GLY A 105 -7.17 1.18 11.35
N LYS A 106 -7.60 2.22 10.60
CA LYS A 106 -8.13 2.09 9.23
C LYS A 106 -7.07 2.30 8.15
N HIS A 107 -5.83 2.66 8.50
CA HIS A 107 -4.79 2.97 7.53
C HIS A 107 -3.94 1.74 7.30
N ILE A 108 -3.77 1.32 6.05
CA ILE A 108 -2.78 0.31 5.65
C ILE A 108 -1.43 1.03 5.53
N VAL A 109 -0.45 0.59 6.30
CA VAL A 109 0.78 1.35 6.57
C VAL A 109 2.08 0.60 6.29
N LYS A 110 2.02 -0.73 6.10
CA LYS A 110 3.21 -1.55 5.92
C LYS A 110 2.92 -2.80 5.09
N ILE A 111 3.89 -3.21 4.30
CA ILE A 111 3.95 -4.51 3.62
C ILE A 111 5.25 -5.23 3.97
N GLU A 112 5.21 -6.55 4.05
CA GLU A 112 6.37 -7.43 4.20
C GLU A 112 6.24 -8.60 3.23
N VAL A 113 7.29 -8.85 2.44
CA VAL A 113 7.40 -10.05 1.62
C VAL A 113 8.12 -11.11 2.45
N MET A 114 7.49 -12.26 2.62
CA MET A 114 8.09 -13.40 3.30
C MET A 114 8.89 -14.23 2.31
N GLU A 115 10.13 -14.57 2.66
CA GLU A 115 10.87 -15.58 1.93
C GLU A 115 10.09 -16.90 1.96
N LYS A 116 9.91 -17.53 0.79
CA LYS A 116 9.44 -18.92 0.78
C LYS A 116 10.48 -19.71 1.56
N GLN A 117 10.07 -20.40 2.62
CA GLN A 117 10.89 -21.48 3.14
C GLN A 117 11.05 -22.46 1.98
N ASN A 118 12.23 -22.47 1.37
CA ASN A 118 12.62 -23.57 0.52
C ASN A 118 12.53 -24.79 1.42
N ASP A 119 11.54 -25.63 1.17
CA ASP A 119 11.43 -26.96 1.72
C ASP A 119 12.58 -27.75 1.09
N SER A 120 13.82 -27.43 1.50
CA SER A 120 15.02 -28.21 1.23
C SER A 120 14.91 -29.48 2.06
N ARG A 121 13.94 -30.32 1.70
CA ARG A 121 13.92 -31.73 2.05
C ARG A 121 14.80 -32.42 1.05
N LEU A 122 15.98 -32.81 1.50
CA LEU A 122 16.63 -34.10 1.22
C LEU A 122 17.83 -34.26 2.16
#